data_AF-A0AAQ3TB90-F1
#
_entry.id   AF-A0AAQ3TB90-F1
#
_cell.length_a   1.000
_cell.length_b   1.000
_cell.length_c   1.000
_cell.angle_alpha   90.00
_cell.angle_beta   90.00
_cell.angle_gamma   90.00
#
_symmetry.space_group_name_H-M   'P 1'
#
loop_
_entity.id
_entity.type
_entity.pdbx_description
1 polymer ?
#
loop_
_entity_poly.entity_id
_entity_poly.type
_entity_poly.pdbx_seq_one_letter_code
_entity_poly.pdbx_strand_id
1 'polypeptide(L)'
;MAAAAAAARRLLSSRLQTTTTRLLHATAGASQGAARETSGGFIHPAAVVHPDAVIGQGVLIGPFCTVGPSARIGDACQLHGGSHVMGDTELGEGCVVQTGAILGADIPGQTIIGENNVIGHYAVVGVKCQDLKYKTLINPGCPSAPCQNSTKMREGGLEEEEEEEEEGKDQGGEVDITGGSGVDLMNLFSVPHQLQQGRWKREAAMVDPGKGKGKGKEKEKRRGREDCFNDKASSRLTLGTGEECFLHIGRNNEIREYCSIHRSSKSCDCTVIGDNNLIMGSCHVAHDCKIGSNNIFANNTLFAGHVVVEDSTHTAGAVVVHQFCHIGSYSFLGGGSVVAQDVPRYTMVSGDRAELRGLNLEGLRRNGISDQEVRSLRKAYQKVFMSSITNESSFEDRLAELEQEIELLESPAVSRMLESIRMSFDQGRRGICKFRSWSSS
;
A
#
# COMPACT_ATOMS: atom_id res chain seq x y z
N MET A 1 47.50 0.58 -20.06
CA MET A 1 46.25 0.82 -20.80
C MET A 1 45.61 2.11 -20.27
N ALA A 2 45.58 3.19 -21.06
CA ALA A 2 45.06 4.50 -20.59
C ALA A 2 44.23 5.29 -21.62
N ALA A 3 44.19 4.88 -22.90
CA ALA A 3 43.54 5.64 -23.98
C ALA A 3 42.01 5.49 -24.06
N ALA A 4 41.44 4.38 -23.58
CA ALA A 4 40.01 4.07 -23.74
C ALA A 4 39.09 4.96 -22.87
N ALA A 5 39.56 5.39 -21.69
CA ALA A 5 38.73 6.13 -20.72
C ALA A 5 38.39 7.57 -21.16
N ALA A 6 39.15 8.16 -22.10
CA ALA A 6 38.97 9.54 -22.54
C ALA A 6 37.82 9.72 -23.55
N ALA A 7 37.48 8.69 -24.32
CA ALA A 7 36.45 8.77 -25.36
C ALA A 7 35.02 8.85 -24.79
N ALA A 8 34.73 8.03 -23.77
CA ALA A 8 33.37 7.91 -23.20
C ALA A 8 32.85 9.22 -22.57
N ARG A 9 33.74 10.06 -22.01
CA ARG A 9 33.36 11.33 -21.37
C ARG A 9 33.01 12.46 -22.37
N ARG A 10 33.12 12.24 -23.69
CA ARG A 10 32.84 13.25 -24.71
C ARG A 10 31.53 13.08 -25.48
N LEU A 11 30.73 12.05 -25.15
CA LEU A 11 29.44 11.76 -25.80
C LEU A 11 28.21 12.09 -24.94
N LEU A 12 28.40 12.66 -23.75
CA LEU A 12 27.36 12.92 -22.74
C LEU A 12 27.02 14.41 -22.52
N SER A 13 27.46 15.32 -23.40
CA SER A 13 27.28 16.78 -23.21
C SER A 13 26.71 17.53 -24.42
N SER A 14 26.04 16.86 -25.37
CA SER A 14 25.54 17.52 -26.59
C SER A 14 24.34 16.82 -27.24
N ARG A 15 23.14 16.91 -26.63
CA ARG A 15 21.80 16.76 -27.27
C ARG A 15 20.66 17.10 -26.30
N LEU A 16 20.51 18.38 -25.96
CA LEU A 16 19.36 18.89 -25.19
C LEU A 16 19.00 20.34 -25.61
N GLN A 17 18.80 20.54 -26.92
CA GLN A 17 18.25 21.77 -27.51
C GLN A 17 17.31 21.44 -28.67
N THR A 18 16.09 20.99 -28.35
CA THR A 18 14.97 20.93 -29.30
C THR A 18 14.04 22.10 -29.05
N THR A 19 14.32 23.22 -29.73
CA THR A 19 13.58 24.47 -29.60
C THR A 19 12.23 24.38 -30.34
N THR A 20 11.20 23.85 -29.68
CA THR A 20 9.85 23.76 -30.27
C THR A 20 9.25 25.16 -30.43
N THR A 21 9.16 25.63 -31.67
CA THR A 21 8.78 27.01 -31.99
C THR A 21 7.31 27.27 -31.70
N ARG A 22 7.01 28.35 -30.96
CA ARG A 22 5.64 28.87 -30.78
C ARG A 22 5.12 29.38 -32.13
N LEU A 23 4.28 28.59 -32.81
CA LEU A 23 3.57 29.00 -34.01
C LEU A 23 2.17 29.53 -33.63
N LEU A 24 2.04 30.85 -33.61
CA LEU A 24 0.73 31.51 -33.51
C LEU A 24 0.03 31.42 -34.87
N HIS A 25 -1.13 30.77 -34.92
CA HIS A 25 -2.07 30.91 -36.03
C HIS A 25 -3.42 31.37 -35.51
N ALA A 26 -3.73 32.65 -35.77
CA ALA A 26 -5.01 33.25 -35.42
C ALA A 26 -5.87 33.39 -36.69
N THR A 27 -6.98 32.65 -36.74
CA THR A 27 -8.06 32.83 -37.71
C THR A 27 -9.39 32.61 -37.00
N ALA A 28 -10.26 33.62 -37.00
CA ALA A 28 -11.54 33.56 -36.30
C ALA A 28 -12.62 32.82 -37.11
N GLY A 29 -13.51 32.10 -36.41
CA GLY A 29 -14.68 31.43 -37.00
C GLY A 29 -15.64 31.01 -35.88
N ALA A 30 -16.84 31.60 -35.84
CA ALA A 30 -17.68 31.59 -34.66
C ALA A 30 -18.53 30.31 -34.48
N SER A 31 -18.64 29.85 -33.23
CA SER A 31 -19.95 29.64 -32.57
C SER A 31 -19.75 29.55 -31.05
N GLN A 32 -20.76 29.91 -30.25
CA GLN A 32 -20.61 30.14 -28.81
C GLN A 32 -21.04 28.92 -27.97
N GLY A 33 -20.08 28.33 -27.25
CA GLY A 33 -20.31 27.59 -26.02
C GLY A 33 -19.44 28.22 -24.94
N ALA A 34 -20.03 28.94 -23.99
CA ALA A 34 -19.28 29.76 -23.04
C ALA A 34 -18.53 28.89 -22.01
N ALA A 35 -17.24 28.66 -22.25
CA ALA A 35 -16.36 28.07 -21.25
C ALA A 35 -16.32 28.98 -20.01
N ARG A 36 -16.54 28.39 -18.83
CA ARG A 36 -16.55 29.11 -17.56
C ARG A 36 -15.11 29.30 -17.09
N GLU A 37 -14.45 30.38 -17.52
CA GLU A 37 -13.08 30.72 -17.12
C GLU A 37 -12.97 31.04 -15.62
N THR A 38 -12.90 30.00 -14.80
CA THR A 38 -12.54 30.07 -13.38
C THR A 38 -11.03 30.13 -13.27
N SER A 39 -10.48 31.34 -13.06
CA SER A 39 -9.09 31.67 -12.70
C SER A 39 -8.08 30.51 -12.80
N GLY A 40 -7.58 30.28 -14.02
CA GLY A 40 -6.48 29.34 -14.32
C GLY A 40 -6.89 27.93 -14.73
N GLY A 41 -8.09 27.45 -14.38
CA GLY A 41 -8.55 26.10 -14.72
C GLY A 41 -9.29 26.01 -16.07
N PHE A 42 -9.43 24.79 -16.59
CA PHE A 42 -10.25 24.48 -17.77
C PHE A 42 -11.04 23.19 -17.56
N ILE A 43 -12.36 23.24 -17.79
CA ILE A 43 -13.24 22.07 -17.77
C ILE A 43 -13.92 21.97 -19.13
N HIS A 44 -13.69 20.86 -19.84
CA HIS A 44 -14.28 20.65 -21.15
C HIS A 44 -15.82 20.53 -21.07
N PRO A 45 -16.62 21.15 -21.96
CA PRO A 45 -18.09 21.13 -21.88
C PRO A 45 -18.75 19.73 -21.92
N ALA A 46 -18.02 18.71 -22.36
CA ALA A 46 -18.46 17.31 -22.36
C ALA A 46 -18.01 16.50 -21.13
N ALA A 47 -17.46 17.14 -20.10
CA ALA A 47 -17.16 16.51 -18.81
C ALA A 47 -18.36 16.63 -17.85
N VAL A 48 -18.59 15.60 -17.03
CA VAL A 48 -19.66 15.59 -16.02
C VAL A 48 -19.04 15.77 -14.63
N VAL A 49 -18.99 17.01 -14.17
CA VAL A 49 -18.48 17.37 -12.83
C VAL A 49 -19.67 17.68 -11.92
N HIS A 50 -19.79 16.98 -10.79
CA HIS A 50 -20.85 17.24 -9.82
C HIS A 50 -20.66 18.63 -9.16
N PRO A 51 -21.72 19.42 -8.92
CA PRO A 51 -21.59 20.77 -8.35
C PRO A 51 -20.93 20.83 -6.97
N ASP A 52 -21.04 19.75 -6.18
CA ASP A 52 -20.42 19.64 -4.84
C ASP A 52 -18.94 19.19 -4.86
N ALA A 53 -18.41 18.80 -6.03
CA ALA A 53 -17.02 18.37 -6.14
C ALA A 53 -16.06 19.55 -5.91
N VAL A 54 -15.02 19.33 -5.11
CA VAL A 54 -14.02 20.37 -4.83
C VAL A 54 -12.93 20.31 -5.88
N ILE A 55 -12.83 21.38 -6.69
CA ILE A 55 -11.85 21.50 -7.77
C ILE A 55 -10.88 22.64 -7.43
N GLY A 56 -9.58 22.33 -7.44
CA GLY A 56 -8.49 23.26 -7.20
C GLY A 56 -8.25 24.26 -8.34
N GLN A 57 -7.32 25.18 -8.12
CA GLN A 57 -6.89 26.16 -9.12
C GLN A 57 -6.03 25.49 -10.20
N GLY A 58 -6.12 25.95 -11.45
CA GLY A 58 -5.28 25.42 -12.53
C GLY A 58 -5.62 24.00 -13.00
N VAL A 59 -6.67 23.36 -12.47
CA VAL A 59 -7.08 22.01 -12.85
C VAL A 59 -7.58 21.97 -14.30
N LEU A 60 -7.13 20.97 -15.06
CA LEU A 60 -7.53 20.71 -16.44
C LEU A 60 -8.35 19.42 -16.49
N ILE A 61 -9.60 19.48 -16.96
CA ILE A 61 -10.50 18.33 -17.12
C ILE A 61 -10.90 18.17 -18.59
N GLY A 62 -10.52 17.03 -19.18
CA GLY A 62 -10.75 16.68 -20.58
C GLY A 62 -12.20 16.26 -20.91
N PRO A 63 -12.48 15.95 -22.18
CA PRO A 63 -13.80 15.51 -22.62
C PRO A 63 -14.19 14.17 -22.00
N PHE A 64 -15.48 13.98 -21.70
CA PHE A 64 -16.07 12.72 -21.20
C PHE A 64 -15.53 12.23 -19.84
N CYS A 65 -14.73 13.02 -19.13
CA CYS A 65 -14.36 12.74 -17.74
C CYS A 65 -15.59 12.85 -16.82
N THR A 66 -15.61 12.08 -15.74
CA THR A 66 -16.66 12.21 -14.70
C THR A 66 -16.05 12.42 -13.32
N VAL A 67 -16.58 13.36 -12.54
CA VAL A 67 -16.12 13.68 -11.18
C VAL A 67 -17.30 13.69 -10.21
N GLY A 68 -17.28 12.76 -9.27
CA GLY A 68 -18.38 12.50 -8.32
C GLY A 68 -18.52 13.53 -7.19
N PRO A 69 -19.63 13.47 -6.43
CA PRO A 69 -20.04 14.50 -5.45
C PRO A 69 -19.10 14.70 -4.27
N SER A 70 -18.29 13.71 -3.89
CA SER A 70 -17.35 13.80 -2.76
C SER A 70 -15.88 13.84 -3.18
N ALA A 71 -15.62 13.94 -4.49
CA ALA A 71 -14.26 14.03 -5.03
C ALA A 71 -13.62 15.39 -4.68
N ARG A 72 -12.33 15.34 -4.34
CA ARG A 72 -11.48 16.52 -4.08
C ARG A 72 -10.25 16.43 -4.97
N ILE A 73 -10.11 17.38 -5.88
CA ILE A 73 -9.03 17.44 -6.87
C ILE A 73 -8.17 18.66 -6.55
N GLY A 74 -6.94 18.44 -6.11
CA GLY A 74 -5.98 19.50 -5.77
C GLY A 74 -5.55 20.35 -6.97
N ASP A 75 -4.85 21.44 -6.68
CA ASP A 75 -4.40 22.41 -7.70
C ASP A 75 -3.54 21.75 -8.79
N ALA A 76 -3.52 22.35 -9.99
CA ALA A 76 -2.74 21.92 -11.17
C ALA A 76 -2.94 20.47 -11.68
N CYS A 77 -3.94 19.72 -11.18
CA CYS A 77 -4.23 18.37 -11.65
C CYS A 77 -4.69 18.32 -13.11
N GLN A 78 -4.39 17.22 -13.81
CA GLN A 78 -4.72 17.02 -15.23
C GLN A 78 -5.46 15.70 -15.44
N LEU A 79 -6.77 15.78 -15.71
CA LEU A 79 -7.65 14.66 -16.02
C LEU A 79 -7.81 14.54 -17.54
N HIS A 80 -7.14 13.57 -18.14
CA HIS A 80 -7.23 13.29 -19.58
C HIS A 80 -8.59 12.66 -19.94
N GLY A 81 -9.03 12.87 -21.19
CA GLY A 81 -10.40 12.56 -21.61
C GLY A 81 -10.84 11.11 -21.29
N GLY A 82 -12.04 10.96 -20.74
CA GLY A 82 -12.57 9.67 -20.28
C GLY A 82 -11.91 9.11 -19.02
N SER A 83 -11.33 9.96 -18.15
CA SER A 83 -10.93 9.57 -16.78
C SER A 83 -12.07 9.75 -15.79
N HIS A 84 -12.18 8.88 -14.78
CA HIS A 84 -13.29 8.85 -13.82
C HIS A 84 -12.79 8.97 -12.37
N VAL A 85 -13.41 9.85 -11.57
CA VAL A 85 -13.16 10.01 -10.13
C VAL A 85 -14.46 9.87 -9.35
N MET A 86 -14.54 8.89 -8.44
CA MET A 86 -15.78 8.42 -7.78
C MET A 86 -15.59 8.25 -6.26
N GLY A 87 -16.69 8.16 -5.50
CA GLY A 87 -16.66 8.05 -4.03
C GLY A 87 -16.03 9.26 -3.30
N ASP A 88 -15.63 9.06 -2.05
CA ASP A 88 -14.77 9.99 -1.31
C ASP A 88 -13.30 9.73 -1.71
N THR A 89 -12.87 10.44 -2.75
CA THR A 89 -11.53 10.33 -3.33
C THR A 89 -10.84 11.69 -3.35
N GLU A 90 -9.61 11.72 -2.83
CA GLU A 90 -8.78 12.92 -2.72
C GLU A 90 -7.49 12.76 -3.54
N LEU A 91 -7.21 13.75 -4.39
CA LEU A 91 -6.00 13.87 -5.22
C LEU A 91 -5.21 15.11 -4.79
N GLY A 92 -3.93 14.93 -4.44
CA GLY A 92 -2.99 16.01 -4.16
C GLY A 92 -2.59 16.82 -5.40
N GLU A 93 -1.87 17.92 -5.19
CA GLU A 93 -1.47 18.86 -6.24
C GLU A 93 -0.71 18.19 -7.40
N GLY A 94 -0.97 18.64 -8.63
CA GLY A 94 -0.18 18.28 -9.81
C GLY A 94 -0.27 16.80 -10.24
N CYS A 95 -1.30 16.07 -9.81
CA CYS A 95 -1.54 14.71 -10.28
C CYS A 95 -1.98 14.66 -11.75
N VAL A 96 -1.57 13.62 -12.48
CA VAL A 96 -1.95 13.40 -13.88
C VAL A 96 -2.69 12.07 -14.00
N VAL A 97 -3.93 12.12 -14.48
CA VAL A 97 -4.84 10.97 -14.61
C VAL A 97 -5.09 10.72 -16.11
N GLN A 98 -4.52 9.64 -16.65
CA GLN A 98 -4.58 9.32 -18.08
C GLN A 98 -5.95 8.80 -18.52
N THR A 99 -6.18 8.78 -19.84
CA THR A 99 -7.45 8.36 -20.45
C THR A 99 -7.87 6.96 -20.00
N GLY A 100 -9.15 6.81 -19.63
CA GLY A 100 -9.75 5.56 -19.18
C GLY A 100 -9.42 5.15 -17.74
N ALA A 101 -8.55 5.89 -17.03
CA ALA A 101 -8.23 5.58 -15.64
C ALA A 101 -9.43 5.84 -14.70
N ILE A 102 -9.59 4.99 -13.69
CA ILE A 102 -10.70 5.00 -12.74
C ILE A 102 -10.13 5.13 -11.32
N LEU A 103 -10.53 6.18 -10.62
CA LEU A 103 -10.09 6.52 -9.27
C LEU A 103 -11.27 6.48 -8.30
N GLY A 104 -11.11 5.70 -7.24
CA GLY A 104 -12.15 5.47 -6.24
C GLY A 104 -13.30 4.59 -6.71
N ALA A 105 -14.32 4.52 -5.86
CA ALA A 105 -15.57 3.79 -6.07
C ALA A 105 -16.59 4.24 -5.02
N ASP A 106 -17.88 4.11 -5.31
CA ASP A 106 -18.98 4.53 -4.43
C ASP A 106 -19.26 3.53 -3.29
N ILE A 107 -18.18 3.11 -2.60
CA ILE A 107 -18.17 2.24 -1.43
C ILE A 107 -17.60 3.00 -0.21
N PRO A 108 -18.05 2.70 1.03
CA PRO A 108 -17.66 3.44 2.24
C PRO A 108 -16.16 3.40 2.55
N GLY A 109 -15.70 4.35 3.37
CA GLY A 109 -14.29 4.69 3.52
C GLY A 109 -13.79 5.60 2.38
N GLN A 110 -12.47 5.72 2.24
CA GLN A 110 -11.83 6.80 1.46
C GLN A 110 -10.67 6.29 0.59
N THR A 111 -10.41 6.97 -0.53
CA THR A 111 -9.16 6.86 -1.30
C THR A 111 -8.39 8.17 -1.23
N ILE A 112 -7.15 8.14 -0.75
CA ILE A 112 -6.25 9.31 -0.69
C ILE A 112 -5.04 9.03 -1.58
N ILE A 113 -4.75 9.97 -2.49
CA ILE A 113 -3.59 9.96 -3.38
C ILE A 113 -2.86 11.30 -3.21
N GLY A 114 -1.58 11.26 -2.82
CA GLY A 114 -0.77 12.45 -2.57
C GLY A 114 -0.42 13.27 -3.82
N GLU A 115 0.50 14.22 -3.66
CA GLU A 115 0.94 15.11 -4.74
C GLU A 115 1.74 14.40 -5.85
N ASN A 116 1.68 14.94 -7.07
CA ASN A 116 2.51 14.60 -8.23
C ASN A 116 2.48 13.13 -8.69
N ASN A 117 1.40 12.39 -8.38
CA ASN A 117 1.23 11.03 -8.88
C ASN A 117 0.77 11.00 -10.34
N VAL A 118 1.29 10.04 -11.11
CA VAL A 118 0.87 9.77 -12.49
C VAL A 118 0.11 8.46 -12.52
N ILE A 119 -1.15 8.49 -12.97
CA ILE A 119 -2.04 7.34 -13.09
C ILE A 119 -2.24 7.01 -14.58
N GLY A 120 -1.80 5.83 -15.00
CA GLY A 120 -1.73 5.38 -16.38
C GLY A 120 -3.06 4.93 -16.98
N HIS A 121 -3.05 4.72 -18.30
CA HIS A 121 -4.23 4.42 -19.10
C HIS A 121 -4.98 3.18 -18.58
N TYR A 122 -6.28 3.31 -18.32
CA TYR A 122 -7.12 2.22 -17.78
C TYR A 122 -6.63 1.61 -16.46
N ALA A 123 -5.79 2.31 -15.68
CA ALA A 123 -5.48 1.91 -14.31
C ALA A 123 -6.71 2.12 -13.40
N VAL A 124 -6.91 1.22 -12.45
CA VAL A 124 -8.08 1.16 -11.56
C VAL A 124 -7.61 1.16 -10.12
N VAL A 125 -7.79 2.28 -9.41
CA VAL A 125 -7.16 2.56 -8.12
C VAL A 125 -8.21 2.99 -7.10
N GLY A 126 -8.27 2.34 -5.93
CA GLY A 126 -9.22 2.68 -4.88
C GLY A 126 -10.58 1.99 -5.00
N VAL A 127 -10.62 0.80 -5.60
CA VAL A 127 -11.82 -0.03 -5.74
C VAL A 127 -11.93 -1.09 -4.64
N LYS A 128 -13.12 -1.72 -4.55
CA LYS A 128 -13.43 -2.80 -3.60
C LYS A 128 -12.39 -3.93 -3.69
N CYS A 129 -11.99 -4.46 -2.54
CA CYS A 129 -11.17 -5.67 -2.43
C CYS A 129 -11.87 -6.94 -2.96
N GLN A 130 -11.06 -7.97 -3.21
CA GLN A 130 -11.49 -9.27 -3.72
C GLN A 130 -11.61 -10.36 -2.63
N ASP A 131 -11.34 -10.04 -1.35
CA ASP A 131 -11.54 -10.98 -0.24
C ASP A 131 -13.04 -11.25 -0.02
N LEU A 132 -13.43 -12.53 -0.03
CA LEU A 132 -14.79 -12.99 0.27
C LEU A 132 -15.21 -12.70 1.72
N LYS A 133 -14.26 -12.41 2.62
CA LYS A 133 -14.51 -12.02 4.01
C LYS A 133 -14.91 -10.56 4.17
N TYR A 134 -14.74 -9.71 3.15
CA TYR A 134 -15.15 -8.31 3.21
C TYR A 134 -16.68 -8.23 3.35
N LYS A 135 -17.15 -7.68 4.48
CA LYS A 135 -18.59 -7.62 4.77
C LYS A 135 -19.25 -6.52 3.97
N THR A 136 -19.88 -6.89 2.86
CA THR A 136 -20.96 -6.09 2.29
C THR A 136 -22.14 -6.10 3.26
N LEU A 137 -22.55 -4.93 3.76
CA LEU A 137 -23.68 -4.73 4.67
C LEU A 137 -25.02 -4.84 3.92
N ILE A 138 -25.20 -5.94 3.19
CA ILE A 138 -26.39 -6.18 2.35
C ILE A 138 -27.62 -6.03 3.25
N ASN A 139 -28.38 -4.96 3.02
CA ASN A 139 -29.61 -4.70 3.74
C ASN A 139 -30.64 -5.74 3.25
N PRO A 140 -31.16 -6.65 4.10
CA PRO A 140 -32.18 -7.63 3.72
C PRO A 140 -33.56 -6.93 3.64
N GLY A 141 -33.64 -5.93 2.78
CA GLY A 141 -34.64 -4.85 2.81
C GLY A 141 -35.27 -4.57 1.45
N CYS A 142 -35.31 -5.57 0.55
CA CYS A 142 -36.25 -5.55 -0.56
C CYS A 142 -37.57 -6.18 -0.08
N PRO A 143 -38.68 -5.42 0.03
CA PRO A 143 -39.99 -5.99 0.34
C PRO A 143 -40.56 -6.65 -0.92
N SER A 144 -39.98 -7.78 -1.32
CA SER A 144 -40.53 -8.63 -2.38
C SER A 144 -41.86 -9.21 -1.91
N ALA A 145 -42.96 -8.58 -2.31
CA ALA A 145 -44.31 -9.10 -2.08
C ALA A 145 -44.40 -10.54 -2.61
N PRO A 146 -45.02 -11.48 -1.86
CA PRO A 146 -45.02 -12.89 -2.23
C PRO A 146 -45.85 -13.10 -3.51
N CYS A 147 -45.16 -13.24 -4.64
CA CYS A 147 -45.79 -13.51 -5.92
C CYS A 147 -46.28 -14.97 -5.94
N GLN A 148 -47.52 -15.17 -5.50
CA GLN A 148 -48.20 -16.45 -5.55
C GLN A 148 -48.47 -16.86 -7.01
N ASN A 149 -47.55 -17.62 -7.62
CA ASN A 149 -47.85 -18.80 -8.44
C ASN A 149 -46.58 -19.38 -9.09
N SER A 150 -46.18 -20.58 -8.66
CA SER A 150 -45.55 -21.56 -9.56
C SER A 150 -46.06 -22.96 -9.23
N THR A 151 -46.50 -23.67 -10.26
CA THR A 151 -47.27 -24.92 -10.19
C THR A 151 -46.48 -26.05 -9.55
N LYS A 152 -47.17 -26.93 -8.79
CA LYS A 152 -46.61 -28.20 -8.33
C LYS A 152 -46.05 -29.02 -9.49
N MET A 153 -44.79 -29.44 -9.40
CA MET A 153 -44.34 -30.70 -9.98
C MET A 153 -44.15 -31.74 -8.86
N ARG A 154 -44.43 -33.01 -9.17
CA ARG A 154 -44.40 -34.15 -8.24
C ARG A 154 -43.35 -35.14 -8.71
N GLU A 155 -42.20 -35.14 -8.04
CA GLU A 155 -41.30 -36.27 -7.88
C GLU A 155 -40.79 -36.17 -6.44
N GLY A 156 -40.54 -37.23 -5.69
CA GLY A 156 -40.58 -38.66 -6.00
C GLY A 156 -39.76 -39.36 -4.93
N GLY A 157 -40.33 -39.48 -3.72
CA GLY A 157 -39.57 -39.75 -2.51
C GLY A 157 -39.01 -41.18 -2.41
N LEU A 158 -37.80 -41.27 -1.88
CA LEU A 158 -37.26 -42.42 -1.17
C LEU A 158 -36.74 -41.92 0.18
N GLU A 159 -36.98 -42.69 1.22
CA GLU A 159 -36.57 -42.43 2.60
C GLU A 159 -35.36 -43.31 2.90
N GLU A 160 -34.29 -42.74 3.46
CA GLU A 160 -33.27 -43.48 4.20
C GLU A 160 -33.03 -42.71 5.51
N GLU A 161 -32.97 -43.44 6.63
CA GLU A 161 -32.88 -42.91 7.99
C GLU A 161 -31.40 -42.93 8.43
N GLU A 162 -30.92 -41.89 9.12
CA GLU A 162 -29.59 -41.90 9.76
C GLU A 162 -29.74 -42.31 11.24
N GLU A 163 -29.07 -43.39 11.64
CA GLU A 163 -29.08 -43.90 13.02
C GLU A 163 -28.07 -43.14 13.92
N GLU A 164 -28.40 -42.95 15.20
CA GLU A 164 -27.50 -42.39 16.21
C GLU A 164 -26.71 -43.52 16.92
N GLU A 165 -25.37 -43.46 16.94
CA GLU A 165 -24.53 -44.34 17.78
C GLU A 165 -24.04 -43.61 19.06
N GLU A 166 -24.35 -44.16 20.24
CA GLU A 166 -23.76 -43.76 21.54
C GLU A 166 -22.57 -44.67 21.92
N GLU A 167 -21.37 -44.10 22.06
CA GLU A 167 -20.33 -44.53 23.02
C GLU A 167 -19.53 -43.29 23.46
N GLY A 168 -18.96 -43.16 24.66
CA GLY A 168 -19.00 -44.00 25.87
C GLY A 168 -18.25 -43.25 27.01
N LYS A 169 -18.53 -43.54 28.29
CA LYS A 169 -17.91 -42.84 29.45
C LYS A 169 -16.97 -43.73 30.25
N ASP A 170 -15.80 -43.19 30.60
CA ASP A 170 -14.98 -43.51 31.80
C ASP A 170 -13.67 -42.68 31.77
N GLN A 171 -12.86 -42.51 32.83
CA GLN A 171 -13.11 -42.29 34.27
C GLN A 171 -11.79 -41.83 34.93
N GLY A 172 -11.84 -40.91 35.92
CA GLY A 172 -10.77 -40.69 36.92
C GLY A 172 -9.55 -39.82 36.55
N GLY A 173 -8.94 -39.18 37.56
CA GLY A 173 -7.62 -38.52 37.47
C GLY A 173 -7.49 -37.10 38.06
N GLU A 174 -7.61 -36.93 39.37
CA GLU A 174 -7.41 -35.63 40.07
C GLU A 174 -6.02 -35.53 40.71
N VAL A 175 -5.22 -34.48 40.37
CA VAL A 175 -4.03 -34.01 41.12
C VAL A 175 -3.75 -32.52 40.81
N ASP A 176 -3.22 -31.72 41.77
CA ASP A 176 -2.64 -30.36 41.56
C ASP A 176 -1.08 -30.40 41.65
N ILE A 177 -0.24 -29.59 42.33
CA ILE A 177 -0.37 -28.63 43.43
C ILE A 177 0.49 -27.37 43.14
N THR A 178 -0.14 -26.25 42.71
CA THR A 178 0.41 -24.86 42.70
C THR A 178 1.59 -24.51 41.75
N GLY A 179 1.83 -23.21 41.48
CA GLY A 179 2.89 -22.75 40.56
C GLY A 179 3.40 -21.30 40.72
N GLY A 180 2.55 -20.28 40.54
CA GLY A 180 2.84 -18.87 40.89
C GLY A 180 3.64 -18.00 39.89
N SER A 181 3.26 -16.71 39.80
CA SER A 181 3.86 -15.60 39.01
C SER A 181 3.93 -15.77 37.48
N GLY A 182 3.63 -14.76 36.64
CA GLY A 182 3.11 -13.42 36.90
C GLY A 182 4.11 -12.29 36.67
N VAL A 183 4.34 -11.93 35.39
CA VAL A 183 5.00 -10.69 34.95
C VAL A 183 4.35 -10.18 33.67
N ASP A 184 3.74 -9.00 33.72
CA ASP A 184 3.31 -8.26 32.53
C ASP A 184 4.52 -7.60 31.84
N LEU A 185 4.61 -7.74 30.51
CA LEU A 185 5.55 -6.98 29.67
C LEU A 185 4.86 -6.34 28.45
N MET A 186 3.67 -5.78 28.67
CA MET A 186 3.08 -4.78 27.77
C MET A 186 3.81 -3.43 27.91
N ASN A 187 4.92 -3.24 27.19
CA ASN A 187 5.38 -1.93 26.67
C ASN A 187 6.71 -2.03 25.89
N LEU A 188 6.65 -1.94 24.56
CA LEU A 188 7.56 -1.09 23.77
C LEU A 188 7.01 -0.90 22.34
N PHE A 189 6.34 0.23 22.08
CA PHE A 189 6.21 0.93 20.77
C PHE A 189 5.13 2.04 20.86
N SER A 190 5.36 3.03 21.72
CA SER A 190 4.53 4.24 21.74
C SER A 190 4.91 5.17 20.58
N VAL A 191 4.06 5.22 19.55
CA VAL A 191 4.20 6.21 18.45
C VAL A 191 3.85 7.61 18.99
N PRO A 192 4.68 8.65 18.78
CA PRO A 192 4.40 9.99 19.32
C PRO A 192 3.14 10.65 18.75
N HIS A 193 2.18 10.98 19.63
CA HIS A 193 0.95 11.71 19.28
C HIS A 193 1.22 13.22 19.06
N GLN A 194 2.03 13.58 18.06
CA GLN A 194 2.23 14.97 17.62
C GLN A 194 2.41 15.09 16.10
N LEU A 195 1.30 15.11 15.36
CA LEU A 195 1.22 15.82 14.07
C LEU A 195 -0.21 16.26 13.70
N GLN A 196 -1.05 16.58 14.70
CA GLN A 196 -2.46 16.93 14.49
C GLN A 196 -2.81 18.35 14.97
N GLN A 197 -2.20 19.36 14.34
CA GLN A 197 -2.71 20.76 14.35
C GLN A 197 -2.07 21.69 13.30
N GLY A 198 -2.01 21.26 12.03
CA GLY A 198 -1.66 22.10 10.88
C GLY A 198 -2.74 23.15 10.53
N ARG A 199 -3.07 24.05 11.47
CA ARG A 199 -4.22 24.96 11.35
C ARG A 199 -3.85 26.23 10.58
N TRP A 200 -4.12 26.24 9.28
CA TRP A 200 -4.08 27.44 8.43
C TRP A 200 -4.87 28.59 9.05
N LYS A 201 -4.17 29.61 9.56
CA LYS A 201 -4.77 30.85 10.05
C LYS A 201 -4.58 31.94 8.99
N ARG A 202 -5.69 32.58 8.60
CA ARG A 202 -5.66 33.84 7.85
C ARG A 202 -5.03 34.93 8.72
N GLU A 203 -4.17 35.76 8.13
CA GLU A 203 -3.75 37.00 8.76
C GLU A 203 -4.89 38.02 8.79
N ALA A 204 -5.07 38.68 9.94
CA ALA A 204 -5.88 39.86 10.11
C ALA A 204 -5.26 40.69 11.26
N ALA A 205 -5.29 42.02 11.15
CA ALA A 205 -4.43 42.91 11.91
C ALA A 205 -4.66 42.90 13.45
N MET A 206 -3.60 43.15 14.21
CA MET A 206 -3.67 43.38 15.65
C MET A 206 -4.23 44.76 16.00
N VAL A 207 -5.06 44.82 17.04
CA VAL A 207 -5.28 46.02 17.88
C VAL A 207 -5.30 45.57 19.35
N ASP A 208 -4.41 46.12 20.15
CA ASP A 208 -4.33 45.99 21.62
C ASP A 208 -5.31 47.02 22.26
N PRO A 209 -5.99 46.79 23.43
CA PRO A 209 -5.29 46.57 24.71
C PRO A 209 -5.99 45.71 25.80
N GLY A 210 -5.25 45.41 26.88
CA GLY A 210 -5.78 45.69 28.23
C GLY A 210 -5.86 44.58 29.29
N LYS A 211 -4.76 44.39 30.02
CA LYS A 211 -4.63 43.93 31.44
C LYS A 211 -5.92 43.57 32.24
N GLY A 212 -5.94 42.38 32.86
CA GLY A 212 -6.81 42.04 33.99
C GLY A 212 -6.24 40.94 34.90
N LYS A 213 -6.37 41.05 36.23
CA LYS A 213 -5.95 40.03 37.21
C LYS A 213 -7.17 39.51 37.99
N GLY A 214 -7.22 38.21 38.28
CA GLY A 214 -8.20 37.61 39.20
C GLY A 214 -7.72 36.28 39.75
N LYS A 215 -8.00 35.99 41.03
CA LYS A 215 -7.78 34.69 41.68
C LYS A 215 -9.13 34.07 42.03
N GLY A 216 -9.28 32.77 41.83
CA GLY A 216 -10.38 31.97 42.37
C GLY A 216 -9.93 30.52 42.54
N LYS A 217 -10.21 29.92 43.70
CA LYS A 217 -10.11 28.47 43.92
C LYS A 217 -11.51 27.95 44.19
N GLU A 218 -11.95 26.97 43.42
CA GLU A 218 -13.08 26.14 43.79
C GLU A 218 -12.79 24.69 43.37
N LYS A 219 -13.19 23.73 44.22
CA LYS A 219 -13.08 22.30 43.94
C LYS A 219 -14.50 21.73 43.92
N GLU A 220 -15.08 21.55 42.74
CA GLU A 220 -16.26 20.70 42.61
C GLU A 220 -15.89 19.35 42.00
N LYS A 221 -16.45 18.27 42.55
CA LYS A 221 -16.17 16.88 42.20
C LYS A 221 -17.41 16.28 41.55
N ARG A 222 -17.54 16.42 40.22
CA ARG A 222 -18.64 15.80 39.45
C ARG A 222 -18.14 14.70 38.51
N ARG A 223 -19.06 13.76 38.23
CA ARG A 223 -18.83 12.50 37.51
C ARG A 223 -18.47 12.76 36.04
N GLY A 224 -17.72 11.82 35.45
CA GLY A 224 -17.46 11.84 34.02
C GLY A 224 -18.74 11.70 33.20
N ARG A 225 -18.73 12.33 32.03
CA ARG A 225 -19.64 12.09 30.92
C ARG A 225 -18.78 12.17 29.67
N GLU A 226 -18.86 11.15 28.83
CA GLU A 226 -18.20 11.17 27.52
C GLU A 226 -19.09 12.00 26.60
N ASP A 227 -18.70 13.25 26.37
CA ASP A 227 -19.39 14.13 25.43
C ASP A 227 -19.02 13.71 24.00
N CYS A 228 -19.71 12.68 23.51
CA CYS A 228 -19.63 12.23 22.12
C CYS A 228 -19.78 13.41 21.17
N PHE A 229 -18.79 13.61 20.28
CA PHE A 229 -18.88 14.60 19.21
C PHE A 229 -19.92 14.12 18.18
N ASN A 230 -21.18 14.48 18.45
CA ASN A 230 -22.33 14.19 17.60
C ASN A 230 -22.34 15.15 16.39
N ASP A 231 -21.34 14.99 15.53
CA ASP A 231 -21.26 15.77 14.31
C ASP A 231 -22.27 15.25 13.28
N LYS A 232 -22.86 16.18 12.52
CA LYS A 232 -24.17 15.92 11.91
C LYS A 232 -24.03 15.00 10.70
N ALA A 233 -24.75 13.88 10.73
CA ALA A 233 -24.94 12.99 9.59
C ALA A 233 -25.63 13.73 8.43
N SER A 234 -24.84 14.37 7.56
CA SER A 234 -25.28 14.78 6.24
C SER A 234 -25.45 13.54 5.38
N SER A 235 -26.62 13.39 4.77
CA SER A 235 -27.04 12.21 4.01
C SER A 235 -26.30 12.09 2.67
N ARG A 236 -25.03 11.73 2.70
CA ARG A 236 -24.27 11.31 1.51
C ARG A 236 -24.91 10.05 0.91
N LEU A 237 -25.12 10.02 -0.40
CA LEU A 237 -25.54 8.81 -1.11
C LEU A 237 -24.34 7.85 -1.30
N THR A 238 -23.98 7.11 -0.25
CA THR A 238 -23.16 5.91 -0.40
C THR A 238 -24.03 4.76 -0.91
N LEU A 239 -23.99 4.50 -2.22
CA LEU A 239 -24.71 3.39 -2.86
C LEU A 239 -24.14 2.02 -2.49
N GLY A 240 -22.85 1.94 -2.13
CA GLY A 240 -22.22 0.73 -1.64
C GLY A 240 -22.60 0.40 -0.19
N THR A 241 -23.28 -0.72 0.01
CA THR A 241 -23.52 -1.28 1.34
C THR A 241 -22.34 -2.17 1.77
N GLY A 242 -21.46 -1.67 2.65
CA GLY A 242 -20.27 -2.38 3.11
C GLY A 242 -19.55 -1.73 4.29
N GLU A 243 -18.67 -2.49 4.95
CA GLU A 243 -17.72 -1.92 5.92
C GLU A 243 -16.80 -0.91 5.23
N GLU A 244 -16.39 0.13 5.96
CA GLU A 244 -15.48 1.14 5.42
C GLU A 244 -14.15 0.51 5.01
N CYS A 245 -13.61 0.94 3.88
CA CYS A 245 -12.34 0.46 3.35
C CYS A 245 -11.51 1.61 2.78
N PHE A 246 -10.20 1.52 3.00
CA PHE A 246 -9.26 2.62 2.85
C PHE A 246 -8.08 2.27 1.94
N LEU A 247 -7.65 3.26 1.16
CA LEU A 247 -6.40 3.24 0.38
C LEU A 247 -5.69 4.59 0.56
N HIS A 248 -4.39 4.55 0.87
CA HIS A 248 -3.52 5.72 0.92
C HIS A 248 -2.30 5.50 0.03
N ILE A 249 -2.09 6.42 -0.91
CA ILE A 249 -0.92 6.48 -1.79
C ILE A 249 -0.18 7.79 -1.51
N GLY A 250 1.14 7.71 -1.32
CA GLY A 250 2.04 8.85 -1.10
C GLY A 250 2.22 9.73 -2.34
N ARG A 251 3.40 10.33 -2.49
CA ARG A 251 3.75 11.30 -3.54
C ARG A 251 4.60 10.69 -4.66
N ASN A 252 4.59 11.34 -5.83
CA ASN A 252 5.54 11.10 -6.92
C ASN A 252 5.56 9.65 -7.47
N ASN A 253 4.48 8.87 -7.34
CA ASN A 253 4.43 7.51 -7.87
C ASN A 253 4.01 7.52 -9.35
N GLU A 254 4.64 6.68 -10.18
CA GLU A 254 4.22 6.40 -11.56
C GLU A 254 3.51 5.05 -11.61
N ILE A 255 2.18 5.09 -11.56
CA ILE A 255 1.30 3.93 -11.61
C ILE A 255 0.85 3.73 -13.06
N ARG A 256 1.21 2.63 -13.68
CA ARG A 256 1.08 2.43 -15.13
C ARG A 256 -0.24 1.81 -15.56
N GLU A 257 -0.38 1.69 -16.87
CA GLU A 257 -1.55 1.18 -17.58
C GLU A 257 -2.05 -0.17 -17.07
N TYR A 258 -3.37 -0.33 -16.96
CA TYR A 258 -4.05 -1.54 -16.48
C TYR A 258 -3.68 -2.03 -15.06
N CYS A 259 -2.98 -1.24 -14.24
CA CYS A 259 -2.73 -1.60 -12.85
C CYS A 259 -4.02 -1.59 -12.02
N SER A 260 -4.17 -2.56 -11.11
CA SER A 260 -5.33 -2.67 -10.20
C SER A 260 -4.90 -2.56 -8.74
N ILE A 261 -5.39 -1.55 -8.02
CA ILE A 261 -5.03 -1.27 -6.62
C ILE A 261 -6.30 -1.21 -5.77
N HIS A 262 -6.41 -2.14 -4.82
CA HIS A 262 -7.60 -2.36 -4.01
C HIS A 262 -7.50 -1.69 -2.64
N ARG A 263 -8.64 -1.24 -2.09
CA ARG A 263 -8.73 -0.80 -0.69
C ARG A 263 -8.62 -1.99 0.29
N SER A 264 -8.56 -1.69 1.58
CA SER A 264 -8.50 -2.68 2.67
C SER A 264 -9.67 -3.68 2.72
N SER A 265 -9.48 -4.77 3.45
CA SER A 265 -10.54 -5.76 3.75
C SER A 265 -11.43 -5.38 4.94
N LYS A 266 -11.02 -4.39 5.75
CA LYS A 266 -11.64 -3.99 7.02
C LYS A 266 -11.48 -2.49 7.27
N SER A 267 -12.37 -1.91 8.06
CA SER A 267 -12.32 -0.50 8.48
C SER A 267 -11.20 -0.18 9.47
N CYS A 268 -10.64 -1.17 10.16
CA CYS A 268 -9.46 -1.02 11.01
C CYS A 268 -8.12 -1.16 10.27
N ASP A 269 -8.13 -1.34 8.95
CA ASP A 269 -6.95 -1.53 8.12
C ASP A 269 -7.01 -0.65 6.86
N CYS A 270 -5.89 -0.49 6.17
CA CYS A 270 -5.72 0.38 5.00
C CYS A 270 -4.66 -0.19 4.06
N THR A 271 -4.93 -0.24 2.75
CA THR A 271 -3.87 -0.48 1.76
C THR A 271 -2.98 0.76 1.68
N VAL A 272 -1.66 0.61 1.80
CA VAL A 272 -0.71 1.74 1.83
C VAL A 272 0.36 1.57 0.76
N ILE A 273 0.65 2.66 0.03
CA ILE A 273 1.79 2.80 -0.89
C ILE A 273 2.52 4.10 -0.52
N GLY A 274 3.84 4.05 -0.35
CA GLY A 274 4.68 5.20 -0.02
C GLY A 274 4.98 6.13 -1.20
N ASP A 275 6.18 6.68 -1.22
CA ASP A 275 6.60 7.72 -2.16
C ASP A 275 7.51 7.17 -3.28
N ASN A 276 7.54 7.84 -4.43
CA ASN A 276 8.53 7.63 -5.50
C ASN A 276 8.58 6.20 -6.09
N ASN A 277 7.50 5.41 -6.01
CA ASN A 277 7.45 4.06 -6.59
C ASN A 277 7.09 4.08 -8.09
N LEU A 278 7.71 3.19 -8.87
CA LEU A 278 7.34 2.90 -10.26
C LEU A 278 6.59 1.56 -10.31
N ILE A 279 5.30 1.59 -10.61
CA ILE A 279 4.42 0.41 -10.67
C ILE A 279 4.06 0.16 -12.13
N MET A 280 4.83 -0.68 -12.83
CA MET A 280 4.68 -0.93 -14.28
C MET A 280 3.39 -1.68 -14.63
N GLY A 281 3.02 -1.66 -15.92
CA GLY A 281 1.66 -1.98 -16.35
C GLY A 281 1.17 -3.39 -15.98
N SER A 282 -0.13 -3.49 -15.72
CA SER A 282 -0.83 -4.72 -15.27
C SER A 282 -0.35 -5.29 -13.93
N CYS A 283 0.29 -4.50 -13.07
CA CYS A 283 0.53 -4.92 -11.68
C CYS A 283 -0.76 -4.94 -10.84
N HIS A 284 -0.82 -5.83 -9.86
CA HIS A 284 -1.92 -5.96 -8.91
C HIS A 284 -1.43 -5.73 -7.48
N VAL A 285 -2.10 -4.82 -6.76
CA VAL A 285 -1.92 -4.60 -5.32
C VAL A 285 -3.24 -4.93 -4.64
N ALA A 286 -3.29 -6.09 -3.98
CA ALA A 286 -4.46 -6.52 -3.22
C ALA A 286 -4.69 -5.67 -1.95
N HIS A 287 -5.76 -6.01 -1.24
CA HIS A 287 -6.13 -5.40 0.03
C HIS A 287 -5.02 -5.49 1.09
N ASP A 288 -4.97 -4.46 1.94
CA ASP A 288 -4.16 -4.40 3.17
C ASP A 288 -2.64 -4.50 2.94
N CYS A 289 -2.18 -4.44 1.68
CA CYS A 289 -0.75 -4.40 1.37
C CYS A 289 -0.09 -3.14 1.96
N LYS A 290 1.16 -3.27 2.39
CA LYS A 290 1.97 -2.17 2.94
C LYS A 290 3.23 -2.03 2.09
N ILE A 291 3.22 -1.09 1.15
CA ILE A 291 4.33 -0.84 0.23
C ILE A 291 5.04 0.45 0.65
N GLY A 292 6.36 0.36 0.82
CA GLY A 292 7.25 1.48 1.11
C GLY A 292 7.49 2.40 -0.08
N SER A 293 8.72 2.89 -0.21
CA SER A 293 9.11 3.95 -1.13
C SER A 293 10.27 3.56 -2.05
N ASN A 294 10.39 4.24 -3.20
CA ASN A 294 11.44 4.02 -4.21
C ASN A 294 11.47 2.60 -4.81
N ASN A 295 10.37 1.85 -4.73
CA ASN A 295 10.28 0.51 -5.28
C ASN A 295 10.05 0.53 -6.80
N ILE A 296 10.53 -0.50 -7.49
CA ILE A 296 10.26 -0.72 -8.92
C ILE A 296 9.60 -2.07 -9.11
N PHE A 297 8.35 -2.07 -9.56
CA PHE A 297 7.61 -3.28 -9.88
C PHE A 297 7.42 -3.41 -11.38
N ALA A 298 8.08 -4.39 -12.01
CA ALA A 298 7.92 -4.64 -13.43
C ALA A 298 6.57 -5.30 -13.77
N ASN A 299 6.20 -5.26 -15.05
CA ASN A 299 4.88 -5.66 -15.55
C ASN A 299 4.37 -6.99 -14.98
N ASN A 300 3.07 -7.03 -14.68
CA ASN A 300 2.38 -8.20 -14.13
C ASN A 300 2.96 -8.70 -12.79
N THR A 301 3.54 -7.81 -11.96
CA THR A 301 3.81 -8.15 -10.55
C THR A 301 2.50 -8.20 -9.77
N LEU A 302 2.21 -9.32 -9.11
CA LEU A 302 0.97 -9.58 -8.39
C LEU A 302 1.23 -9.75 -6.89
N PHE A 303 0.79 -8.78 -6.08
CA PHE A 303 0.82 -8.85 -4.62
C PHE A 303 -0.55 -9.28 -4.08
N ALA A 304 -0.63 -10.44 -3.44
CA ALA A 304 -1.83 -10.89 -2.75
C ALA A 304 -2.02 -10.18 -1.38
N GLY A 305 -3.13 -10.45 -0.70
CA GLY A 305 -3.54 -9.70 0.50
C GLY A 305 -2.51 -9.66 1.63
N HIS A 306 -2.44 -8.52 2.33
CA HIS A 306 -1.52 -8.29 3.46
C HIS A 306 -0.02 -8.46 3.13
N VAL A 307 0.41 -8.35 1.87
CA VAL A 307 1.84 -8.37 1.54
C VAL A 307 2.51 -7.07 2.00
N VAL A 308 3.68 -7.20 2.64
CA VAL A 308 4.52 -6.08 3.05
C VAL A 308 5.72 -5.99 2.11
N VAL A 309 6.04 -4.79 1.66
CA VAL A 309 7.21 -4.47 0.83
C VAL A 309 7.86 -3.23 1.44
N GLU A 310 9.13 -3.31 1.83
CA GLU A 310 9.86 -2.15 2.37
C GLU A 310 10.34 -1.21 1.24
N ASP A 311 11.52 -0.60 1.38
CA ASP A 311 12.03 0.43 0.47
C ASP A 311 13.03 -0.11 -0.57
N SER A 312 13.08 0.54 -1.74
CA SER A 312 14.07 0.28 -2.81
C SER A 312 14.09 -1.17 -3.34
N THR A 313 13.02 -1.94 -3.13
CA THR A 313 12.88 -3.31 -3.64
C THR A 313 12.61 -3.30 -5.14
N HIS A 314 12.96 -4.40 -5.82
CA HIS A 314 12.82 -4.54 -7.26
C HIS A 314 12.18 -5.89 -7.60
N THR A 315 11.07 -5.89 -8.34
CA THR A 315 10.52 -7.11 -8.97
C THR A 315 10.73 -7.05 -10.48
N ALA A 316 11.19 -8.15 -11.06
CA ALA A 316 11.13 -8.38 -12.50
C ALA A 316 9.73 -8.89 -12.91
N GLY A 317 9.46 -8.95 -14.22
CA GLY A 317 8.10 -9.18 -14.72
C GLY A 317 7.50 -10.54 -14.33
N ALA A 318 6.17 -10.59 -14.21
CA ALA A 318 5.39 -11.77 -13.85
C ALA A 318 5.77 -12.41 -12.50
N VAL A 319 6.24 -11.62 -11.53
CA VAL A 319 6.45 -12.07 -10.15
C VAL A 319 5.11 -12.17 -9.40
N VAL A 320 4.90 -13.25 -8.66
CA VAL A 320 3.70 -13.47 -7.84
C VAL A 320 4.10 -13.58 -6.38
N VAL A 321 3.47 -12.82 -5.49
CA VAL A 321 3.78 -12.78 -4.06
C VAL A 321 2.55 -13.20 -3.26
N HIS A 322 2.69 -14.29 -2.50
CA HIS A 322 1.62 -14.89 -1.72
C HIS A 322 1.21 -14.02 -0.53
N GLN A 323 -0.05 -14.13 -0.11
CA GLN A 323 -0.59 -13.38 1.03
C GLN A 323 0.26 -13.55 2.30
N PHE A 324 0.36 -12.46 3.07
CA PHE A 324 1.18 -12.31 4.29
C PHE A 324 2.70 -12.50 4.11
N CYS A 325 3.24 -12.47 2.88
CA CYS A 325 4.71 -12.43 2.70
C CYS A 325 5.27 -11.03 2.92
N HIS A 326 6.50 -10.95 3.43
CA HIS A 326 7.26 -9.72 3.60
C HIS A 326 8.50 -9.70 2.68
N ILE A 327 8.66 -8.63 1.90
CA ILE A 327 9.83 -8.35 1.07
C ILE A 327 10.64 -7.21 1.70
N GLY A 328 11.80 -7.55 2.25
CA GLY A 328 12.72 -6.61 2.86
C GLY A 328 13.42 -5.69 1.84
N SER A 329 13.86 -4.54 2.33
CA SER A 329 14.49 -3.45 1.59
C SER A 329 15.65 -3.90 0.71
N TYR A 330 15.82 -3.23 -0.44
CA TYR A 330 16.85 -3.53 -1.45
C TYR A 330 16.83 -4.95 -2.04
N SER A 331 15.79 -5.75 -1.80
CA SER A 331 15.70 -7.11 -2.33
C SER A 331 15.37 -7.13 -3.82
N PHE A 332 15.77 -8.21 -4.50
CA PHE A 332 15.47 -8.43 -5.92
C PHE A 332 14.72 -9.76 -6.15
N LEU A 333 13.54 -9.68 -6.77
CA LEU A 333 12.73 -10.84 -7.15
C LEU A 333 12.86 -11.07 -8.66
N GLY A 334 13.46 -12.20 -9.05
CA GLY A 334 13.65 -12.59 -10.45
C GLY A 334 12.33 -12.89 -11.17
N GLY A 335 12.29 -12.67 -12.49
CA GLY A 335 11.05 -12.74 -13.26
C GLY A 335 10.40 -14.12 -13.24
N GLY A 336 9.07 -14.17 -13.28
CA GLY A 336 8.28 -15.41 -13.25
C GLY A 336 8.34 -16.19 -11.93
N SER A 337 8.79 -15.59 -10.82
CA SER A 337 8.95 -16.30 -9.55
C SER A 337 7.71 -16.22 -8.66
N VAL A 338 7.28 -17.34 -8.07
CA VAL A 338 6.23 -17.37 -7.04
C VAL A 338 6.86 -17.39 -5.64
N VAL A 339 6.76 -16.25 -4.96
CA VAL A 339 7.27 -16.01 -3.61
C VAL A 339 6.19 -16.39 -2.60
N ALA A 340 6.39 -17.53 -1.94
CA ALA A 340 5.45 -18.12 -0.99
C ALA A 340 5.84 -17.91 0.49
N GLN A 341 6.98 -17.28 0.74
CA GLN A 341 7.62 -17.06 2.04
C GLN A 341 8.39 -15.72 2.00
N ASP A 342 8.92 -15.27 3.14
CA ASP A 342 9.52 -13.94 3.25
C ASP A 342 10.88 -13.83 2.54
N VAL A 343 11.23 -12.63 2.09
CA VAL A 343 12.48 -12.31 1.38
C VAL A 343 13.28 -11.33 2.25
N PRO A 344 14.33 -11.78 2.97
CA PRO A 344 15.08 -10.90 3.87
C PRO A 344 15.77 -9.74 3.15
N ARG A 345 15.94 -8.62 3.86
CA ARG A 345 16.64 -7.42 3.36
C ARG A 345 17.94 -7.76 2.62
N TYR A 346 18.21 -7.01 1.56
CA TYR A 346 19.39 -7.11 0.70
C TYR A 346 19.54 -8.44 -0.08
N THR A 347 18.60 -9.39 0.01
CA THR A 347 18.72 -10.69 -0.67
C THR A 347 18.14 -10.68 -2.08
N MET A 348 18.34 -11.77 -2.82
CA MET A 348 17.65 -12.02 -4.09
C MET A 348 17.02 -13.41 -4.11
N VAL A 349 15.84 -13.54 -4.72
CA VAL A 349 15.12 -14.80 -4.91
C VAL A 349 14.77 -15.03 -6.37
N SER A 350 14.75 -16.29 -6.82
CA SER A 350 14.29 -16.64 -8.17
C SER A 350 13.90 -18.12 -8.30
N GLY A 351 12.86 -18.37 -9.11
CA GLY A 351 12.36 -19.69 -9.50
C GLY A 351 10.85 -19.79 -9.35
N ASP A 352 10.23 -20.70 -10.10
CA ASP A 352 8.79 -21.04 -10.06
C ASP A 352 8.29 -21.11 -8.60
N ARG A 353 8.82 -22.05 -7.81
CA ARG A 353 8.91 -21.87 -6.35
C ARG A 353 10.19 -21.10 -6.02
N ALA A 354 10.06 -19.88 -5.51
CA ALA A 354 11.20 -18.99 -5.33
C ALA A 354 12.24 -19.51 -4.29
N GLU A 355 13.49 -19.67 -4.71
CA GLU A 355 14.65 -19.97 -3.85
C GLU A 355 15.52 -18.73 -3.66
N LEU A 356 16.11 -18.54 -2.47
CA LEU A 356 17.18 -17.59 -2.20
C LEU A 356 18.42 -17.90 -3.06
N ARG A 357 18.91 -16.89 -3.78
CA ARG A 357 20.05 -16.98 -4.73
C ARG A 357 21.30 -16.22 -4.31
N GLY A 358 21.24 -15.46 -3.21
CA GLY A 358 22.35 -14.67 -2.69
C GLY A 358 21.91 -13.29 -2.22
N LEU A 359 22.87 -12.35 -2.23
CA LEU A 359 22.66 -10.93 -2.00
C LEU A 359 22.45 -10.18 -3.33
N ASN A 360 21.67 -9.10 -3.31
CA ASN A 360 21.47 -8.18 -4.44
C ASN A 360 22.70 -7.28 -4.68
N LEU A 361 23.88 -7.88 -4.90
CA LEU A 361 25.17 -7.18 -4.99
C LEU A 361 25.22 -6.08 -6.05
N GLU A 362 24.33 -6.08 -7.04
CA GLU A 362 24.20 -4.95 -7.98
C GLU A 362 23.31 -3.84 -7.42
N GLY A 363 22.12 -4.15 -6.88
CA GLY A 363 21.25 -3.16 -6.25
C GLY A 363 21.93 -2.40 -5.11
N LEU A 364 22.72 -3.10 -4.26
CA LEU A 364 23.45 -2.45 -3.16
C LEU A 364 24.46 -1.41 -3.67
N ARG A 365 25.24 -1.76 -4.71
CA ARG A 365 26.22 -0.84 -5.33
C ARG A 365 25.55 0.32 -6.07
N ARG A 366 24.41 0.09 -6.74
CA ARG A 366 23.62 1.15 -7.39
C ARG A 366 23.06 2.15 -6.38
N ASN A 367 22.71 1.70 -5.18
CA ASN A 367 22.25 2.53 -4.07
C ASN A 367 23.38 3.11 -3.18
N GLY A 368 24.64 3.00 -3.61
CA GLY A 368 25.78 3.64 -2.93
C GLY A 368 26.22 3.01 -1.61
N ILE A 369 25.72 1.83 -1.24
CA ILE A 369 26.18 1.09 -0.05
C ILE A 369 27.67 0.73 -0.23
N SER A 370 28.48 0.95 0.80
CA SER A 370 29.93 0.92 0.66
C SER A 370 30.47 -0.49 0.37
N ASP A 371 31.59 -0.57 -0.36
CA ASP A 371 32.30 -1.83 -0.60
C ASP A 371 32.69 -2.55 0.71
N GLN A 372 32.81 -1.82 1.83
CA GLN A 372 33.09 -2.42 3.14
C GLN A 372 31.84 -3.07 3.74
N GLU A 373 30.69 -2.40 3.73
CA GLU A 373 29.41 -3.00 4.16
C GLU A 373 29.02 -4.17 3.26
N VAL A 374 29.25 -4.08 1.95
CA VAL A 374 29.03 -5.20 1.01
C VAL A 374 29.96 -6.38 1.33
N ARG A 375 31.20 -6.15 1.80
CA ARG A 375 32.08 -7.21 2.31
C ARG A 375 31.54 -7.82 3.61
N SER A 376 31.06 -7.02 4.56
CA SER A 376 30.49 -7.52 5.83
C SER A 376 29.19 -8.30 5.62
N LEU A 377 28.27 -7.80 4.78
CA LEU A 377 27.06 -8.52 4.35
C LEU A 377 27.40 -9.88 3.72
N ARG A 378 28.43 -9.94 2.85
CA ARG A 378 28.86 -11.21 2.24
C ARG A 378 29.39 -12.21 3.26
N LYS A 379 30.19 -11.78 4.25
CA LYS A 379 30.63 -12.64 5.36
C LYS A 379 29.44 -13.18 6.17
N ALA A 380 28.53 -12.29 6.58
CA ALA A 380 27.34 -12.65 7.35
C ALA A 380 26.42 -13.61 6.59
N TYR A 381 26.14 -13.35 5.30
CA TYR A 381 25.36 -14.23 4.45
C TYR A 381 26.00 -15.61 4.30
N GLN A 382 27.33 -15.68 4.14
CA GLN A 382 28.05 -16.96 4.07
C GLN A 382 27.93 -17.76 5.37
N LYS A 383 28.06 -17.12 6.54
CA LYS A 383 27.89 -17.78 7.84
C LYS A 383 26.48 -18.37 8.04
N VAL A 384 25.44 -17.58 7.74
CA VAL A 384 24.04 -18.00 7.96
C VAL A 384 23.59 -19.06 6.94
N PHE A 385 23.91 -18.88 5.65
CA PHE A 385 23.31 -19.66 4.56
C PHE A 385 24.24 -20.66 3.86
N MET A 386 25.56 -20.56 4.04
CA MET A 386 26.55 -21.38 3.32
C MET A 386 27.46 -22.20 4.27
N SER A 387 26.87 -22.86 5.28
CA SER A 387 27.60 -23.84 6.06
C SER A 387 28.05 -25.04 5.21
N SER A 388 29.24 -25.56 5.49
CA SER A 388 29.70 -26.83 4.95
C SER A 388 28.99 -28.00 5.65
N ILE A 389 28.86 -29.13 4.95
CA ILE A 389 28.28 -30.39 5.48
C ILE A 389 28.96 -30.88 6.77
N THR A 390 30.19 -30.42 7.05
CA THR A 390 30.96 -30.73 8.26
C THR A 390 30.45 -30.05 9.54
N ASN A 391 29.59 -29.04 9.44
CA ASN A 391 29.05 -28.34 10.60
C ASN A 391 27.62 -28.79 10.87
N GLU A 392 27.41 -29.48 11.99
CA GLU A 392 26.08 -29.90 12.47
C GLU A 392 25.24 -28.72 13.02
N SER A 393 25.82 -27.51 13.12
CA SER A 393 25.11 -26.34 13.69
C SER A 393 23.88 -25.97 12.87
N SER A 394 22.75 -25.84 13.55
CA SER A 394 21.44 -25.58 12.96
C SER A 394 21.35 -24.17 12.36
N PHE A 395 20.23 -23.87 11.68
CA PHE A 395 20.00 -22.51 11.20
C PHE A 395 19.91 -21.49 12.35
N GLU A 396 19.37 -21.90 13.49
CA GLU A 396 19.26 -21.07 14.70
C GLU A 396 20.64 -20.80 15.30
N ASP A 397 21.46 -21.84 15.47
CA ASP A 397 22.81 -21.72 16.01
C ASP A 397 23.66 -20.75 15.18
N ARG A 398 23.54 -20.79 13.84
CA ARG A 398 24.29 -19.88 12.95
C ARG A 398 23.79 -18.44 12.95
N LEU A 399 22.57 -18.18 13.42
CA LEU A 399 22.12 -16.82 13.74
C LEU A 399 22.68 -16.38 15.10
N ALA A 400 22.66 -17.25 16.11
CA ALA A 400 23.24 -17.00 17.43
C ALA A 400 24.79 -16.82 17.40
N GLU A 401 25.49 -17.50 16.49
CA GLU A 401 26.90 -17.28 16.17
C GLU A 401 27.12 -15.86 15.59
N LEU A 402 26.28 -15.43 14.64
CA LEU A 402 26.37 -14.09 14.05
C LEU A 402 26.01 -12.98 15.05
N GLU A 403 25.10 -13.25 15.99
CA GLU A 403 24.74 -12.37 17.10
C GLU A 403 25.90 -12.13 18.09
N GLN A 404 26.94 -12.98 18.07
CA GLN A 404 28.15 -12.81 18.87
C GLN A 404 29.30 -12.11 18.11
N GLU A 405 29.21 -11.96 16.78
CA GLU A 405 30.25 -11.32 15.97
C GLU A 405 30.08 -9.79 15.89
N ILE A 406 30.46 -9.12 16.97
CA ILE A 406 30.42 -7.65 17.13
C ILE A 406 31.03 -6.92 15.91
N GLU A 407 32.18 -7.37 15.38
CA GLU A 407 32.82 -6.78 14.18
C GLU A 407 31.94 -6.77 12.91
N LEU A 408 31.00 -7.71 12.79
CA LEU A 408 30.04 -7.72 11.68
C LEU A 408 28.80 -6.90 12.03
N LEU A 409 28.34 -6.93 13.27
CA LEU A 409 27.15 -6.20 13.74
C LEU A 409 27.36 -4.68 13.80
N GLU A 410 28.60 -4.20 13.94
CA GLU A 410 28.97 -2.78 13.74
C GLU A 410 28.56 -2.24 12.36
N SER A 411 28.39 -3.11 11.36
CA SER A 411 27.82 -2.74 10.06
C SER A 411 26.29 -2.64 10.15
N PRO A 412 25.66 -1.45 10.00
CA PRO A 412 24.20 -1.30 10.12
C PRO A 412 23.44 -2.16 9.11
N ALA A 413 24.04 -2.44 7.95
CA ALA A 413 23.50 -3.36 6.97
C ALA A 413 23.39 -4.81 7.49
N VAL A 414 24.38 -5.32 8.22
CA VAL A 414 24.34 -6.70 8.77
C VAL A 414 23.31 -6.80 9.90
N SER A 415 23.31 -5.84 10.83
CA SER A 415 22.32 -5.76 11.90
C SER A 415 20.88 -5.78 11.35
N ARG A 416 20.58 -4.93 10.36
CA ARG A 416 19.26 -4.91 9.68
C ARG A 416 18.94 -6.19 8.90
N MET A 417 19.94 -6.89 8.37
CA MET A 417 19.74 -8.16 7.67
C MET A 417 19.34 -9.26 8.66
N LEU A 418 20.05 -9.35 9.78
CA LEU A 418 19.76 -10.26 10.88
C LEU A 418 18.37 -10.00 11.47
N GLU A 419 18.04 -8.74 11.79
CA GLU A 419 16.70 -8.31 12.22
C GLU A 419 15.62 -8.78 11.24
N SER A 420 15.80 -8.55 9.94
CA SER A 420 14.85 -8.98 8.89
C SER A 420 14.68 -10.50 8.81
N ILE A 421 15.75 -11.27 9.04
CA ILE A 421 15.68 -12.73 9.14
C ILE A 421 14.90 -13.14 10.40
N ARG A 422 15.27 -12.62 11.58
CA ARG A 422 14.61 -12.90 12.86
C ARG A 422 13.10 -12.63 12.79
N MET A 423 12.72 -11.44 12.33
CA MET A 423 11.31 -11.03 12.17
C MET A 423 10.51 -11.92 11.21
N SER A 424 11.14 -12.75 10.38
CA SER A 424 10.44 -13.67 9.48
C SER A 424 9.95 -14.95 10.18
N PHE A 425 10.36 -15.19 11.42
CA PHE A 425 9.95 -16.33 12.26
C PHE A 425 9.05 -15.94 13.45
N ASP A 426 8.71 -14.66 13.58
CA ASP A 426 7.73 -14.16 14.57
C ASP A 426 6.36 -14.83 14.41
N GLN A 427 5.55 -14.81 15.47
CA GLN A 427 4.22 -15.42 15.47
C GLN A 427 3.34 -14.89 14.33
N GLY A 428 2.85 -15.79 13.48
CA GLY A 428 2.01 -15.47 12.31
C GLY A 428 2.77 -15.17 11.01
N ARG A 429 4.12 -15.18 11.02
CA ARG A 429 4.95 -15.01 9.82
C ARG A 429 5.23 -16.36 9.13
N ARG A 430 5.86 -16.29 7.94
CA ARG A 430 5.89 -17.41 6.98
C ARG A 430 7.23 -18.14 6.90
N GLY A 431 8.19 -17.75 7.74
CA GLY A 431 9.60 -18.08 7.54
C GLY A 431 10.15 -17.43 6.27
N ILE A 432 11.45 -17.57 6.06
CA ILE A 432 12.13 -17.09 4.84
C ILE A 432 12.02 -18.08 3.68
N CYS A 433 12.15 -17.60 2.45
CA CYS A 433 12.28 -18.43 1.25
C CYS A 433 13.42 -19.47 1.40
N LYS A 434 13.22 -20.67 0.84
CA LYS A 434 14.24 -21.73 0.90
C LYS A 434 15.57 -21.28 0.29
N PHE A 435 16.66 -21.49 1.00
CA PHE A 435 18.02 -21.39 0.49
C PHE A 435 18.58 -22.79 0.21
N ARG A 436 19.54 -22.88 -0.71
CA ARG A 436 20.28 -24.13 -0.95
C ARG A 436 21.39 -24.28 0.09
N SER A 437 21.43 -25.41 0.79
CA SER A 437 22.67 -25.87 1.40
C SER A 437 23.68 -26.16 0.29
N TRP A 438 24.95 -25.76 0.47
CA TRP A 438 25.98 -25.98 -0.55
C TRP A 438 26.51 -27.42 -0.46
N SER A 439 25.79 -28.37 -1.05
CA SER A 439 26.28 -29.71 -1.28
C SER A 439 27.36 -29.69 -2.36
N SER A 440 28.63 -29.71 -1.95
CA SER A 440 29.77 -29.86 -2.87
C SER A 440 29.63 -31.16 -3.67
N SER A 441 29.44 -31.01 -4.98
CA SER A 441 29.37 -32.08 -6.00
C SER A 441 30.46 -31.83 -7.03
#